data_AF-A0A5C7WHV9-F1
#
_entry.id   AF-A0A5C7WHV9-F1
#
_cell.length_a   1.000
_cell.length_b   1.000
_cell.length_c   1.000
_cell.angle_alpha   90.00
_cell.angle_beta   90.00
_cell.angle_gamma   90.00
#
_symmetry.space_group_name_H-M   'P 1'
#
loop_
_entity.id
_entity.type
_entity.pdbx_description
1 polymer ?
#
loop_
_entity_poly.entity_id
_entity_poly.type
_entity_poly.pdbx_seq_one_letter_code
_entity_poly.pdbx_strand_id
1 'polypeptide(L)'
;MKRHVGVVAAVAIAVAGLTGCSGKAEEPKAGDTGASQTGASQTKAGEPTTMTIEISYDDLLKQQQISRSVRLSVGDFLQVSLGSNASTGYQWADKMLLSDPKVMVQTGHETIAPKDEQPGAAGREVWMLQATAPGTTTASTTYGQPWPGGEKESWVFSVNVEVD
;
A
#
# COMPACT_ATOMS: atom_id res chain seq x y z
N MET A 1 -40.39 -1.62 -15.78
CA MET A 1 -40.56 -0.16 -15.61
C MET A 1 -39.51 0.31 -14.61
N LYS A 2 -38.40 0.88 -15.11
CA LYS A 2 -37.30 1.42 -14.32
C LYS A 2 -37.46 2.94 -14.26
N ARG A 3 -37.40 3.54 -13.08
CA ARG A 3 -37.29 5.01 -12.92
C ARG A 3 -36.03 5.28 -12.10
N HIS A 4 -35.05 5.90 -12.74
CA HIS A 4 -33.92 6.58 -12.11
C HIS A 4 -34.12 8.10 -12.28
N VAL A 5 -33.26 8.85 -11.56
CA VAL A 5 -33.12 10.31 -11.45
C VAL A 5 -34.01 10.91 -10.35
N GLY A 6 -33.53 11.62 -9.33
CA GLY A 6 -32.22 12.19 -9.01
C GLY A 6 -32.46 13.59 -8.41
N VAL A 7 -31.89 13.93 -7.24
CA VAL A 7 -31.82 15.31 -6.75
C VAL A 7 -30.53 15.51 -5.95
N VAL A 8 -29.80 16.56 -6.35
CA VAL A 8 -28.59 17.14 -5.75
C VAL A 8 -29.00 18.09 -4.63
N ALA A 9 -28.24 18.16 -3.54
CA ALA A 9 -28.24 19.32 -2.65
C ALA A 9 -26.84 19.55 -2.06
N ALA A 10 -26.22 20.65 -2.48
CA ALA A 10 -25.03 21.21 -1.87
C ALA A 10 -25.45 22.12 -0.70
N VAL A 11 -24.71 22.06 0.42
CA VAL A 11 -24.76 23.10 1.46
C VAL A 11 -23.34 23.40 1.90
N ALA A 12 -22.91 24.63 1.64
CA ALA A 12 -21.71 25.24 2.21
C ALA A 12 -22.09 26.03 3.46
N ILE A 13 -21.29 25.95 4.51
CA ILE A 13 -21.27 26.96 5.59
C ILE A 13 -19.81 27.24 5.95
N ALA A 14 -19.43 28.50 5.78
CA ALA A 14 -18.20 29.10 6.24
C ALA A 14 -18.45 29.82 7.57
N VAL A 15 -17.53 29.78 8.54
CA VAL A 15 -17.32 30.87 9.53
C VAL A 15 -15.84 30.92 9.96
N ALA A 16 -15.35 32.14 10.12
CA ALA A 16 -14.00 32.60 10.34
C ALA A 16 -13.60 32.78 11.83
N GLY A 17 -12.30 33.02 12.07
CA GLY A 17 -11.70 33.64 13.27
C GLY A 17 -10.19 33.38 13.32
N LEU A 18 -9.33 34.27 12.80
CA LEU A 18 -8.67 35.45 13.40
C LEU A 18 -7.88 35.20 14.70
N THR A 19 -6.58 35.52 14.65
CA THR A 19 -5.70 36.29 15.59
C THR A 19 -4.27 35.71 15.52
N GLY A 20 -3.25 36.35 14.91
CA GLY A 20 -2.29 37.31 15.53
C GLY A 20 -1.18 36.56 16.31
N CYS A 21 0.14 36.73 16.14
CA CYS A 21 0.95 37.96 16.13
C CYS A 21 2.38 37.73 15.58
N SER A 22 3.01 38.86 15.20
CA SER A 22 4.34 39.09 14.61
C SER A 22 5.58 38.58 15.38
N GLY A 23 6.65 38.31 14.63
CA GLY A 23 8.04 38.27 15.09
C GLY A 23 9.01 38.45 13.92
N LYS A 24 9.95 39.40 14.04
CA LYS A 24 10.78 40.04 13.00
C LYS A 24 12.20 39.45 12.97
N ALA A 25 12.82 39.52 11.79
CA ALA A 25 14.20 39.23 11.39
C ALA A 25 15.32 39.31 12.46
N GLU A 26 16.37 38.47 12.33
CA GLU A 26 17.75 38.93 12.05
C GLU A 26 18.66 37.75 11.63
N GLU A 27 19.58 38.02 10.71
CA GLU A 27 20.70 37.18 10.27
C GLU A 27 22.00 37.79 10.83
N PRO A 28 23.05 37.01 11.13
CA PRO A 28 24.39 37.54 10.88
C PRO A 28 25.36 36.58 10.15
N LYS A 29 26.18 37.23 9.34
CA LYS A 29 27.25 36.79 8.45
C LYS A 29 28.47 36.14 9.12
N ALA A 30 28.98 35.12 8.42
CA ALA A 30 30.37 34.83 7.99
C ALA A 30 31.59 35.05 8.93
N GLY A 31 32.40 33.98 9.04
CA GLY A 31 33.83 34.00 9.39
C GLY A 31 34.52 32.77 8.83
N ASP A 32 35.57 32.98 8.03
CA ASP A 32 36.29 32.05 7.15
C ASP A 32 37.47 31.31 7.85
N THR A 33 37.95 30.25 7.18
CA THR A 33 39.35 29.86 6.94
C THR A 33 39.75 28.43 7.35
N GLY A 34 39.63 27.52 6.37
CA GLY A 34 40.74 26.70 5.85
C GLY A 34 41.25 25.47 6.62
N ALA A 35 40.98 24.27 6.07
CA ALA A 35 42.02 23.29 5.73
C ALA A 35 41.46 22.15 4.87
N SER A 36 42.21 21.86 3.82
CA SER A 36 42.02 20.85 2.79
C SER A 36 42.01 19.42 3.34
N GLN A 37 41.01 18.61 2.97
CA GLN A 37 41.19 17.16 2.82
C GLN A 37 40.35 16.62 1.65
N THR A 38 41.09 16.12 0.65
CA THR A 38 40.69 15.17 -0.39
C THR A 38 40.03 13.93 0.20
N GLY A 39 38.87 13.50 -0.32
CA GLY A 39 38.34 12.16 -0.04
C GLY A 39 36.88 11.93 -0.43
N ALA A 40 36.69 11.20 -1.53
CA ALA A 40 35.50 10.45 -1.95
C ALA A 40 34.13 11.16 -2.02
N SER A 41 33.63 11.28 -3.25
CA SER A 41 32.21 11.43 -3.57
C SER A 41 31.39 10.38 -2.80
N GLN A 42 30.66 10.81 -1.77
CA GLN A 42 29.68 9.97 -1.10
C GLN A 42 28.37 10.05 -1.89
N THR A 43 28.12 9.07 -2.74
CA THR A 43 26.75 8.77 -3.19
C THR A 43 25.99 8.26 -1.97
N LYS A 44 25.09 9.08 -1.41
CA LYS A 44 24.08 8.64 -0.44
C LYS A 44 23.23 7.58 -1.15
N ALA A 45 23.45 6.31 -0.80
CA ALA A 45 22.53 5.24 -1.16
C ALA A 45 21.12 5.66 -0.71
N GLY A 46 20.14 5.52 -1.61
CA GLY A 46 18.75 5.89 -1.32
C GLY A 46 18.26 5.16 -0.09
N GLU A 47 17.51 5.84 0.76
CA GLU A 47 16.79 5.18 1.86
C GLU A 47 15.75 4.21 1.26
N PRO A 48 15.50 3.06 1.88
CA PRO A 48 14.46 2.14 1.42
C PRO A 48 13.13 2.86 1.24
N THR A 49 12.51 2.68 0.07
CA THR A 49 11.20 3.25 -0.24
C THR A 49 10.12 2.17 -0.18
N THR A 50 8.87 2.58 0.03
CA THR A 50 7.71 1.68 0.03
C THR A 50 6.77 2.04 -1.11
N MET A 51 6.58 1.12 -2.05
CA MET A 51 5.52 1.21 -3.05
C MET A 51 4.26 0.51 -2.53
N THR A 52 3.09 1.12 -2.73
CA THR A 52 1.81 0.55 -2.28
C THR A 52 0.91 0.19 -3.46
N ILE A 53 0.35 -1.02 -3.42
CA ILE A 53 -0.78 -1.44 -4.26
C ILE A 53 -1.98 -1.60 -3.35
N GLU A 54 -3.05 -0.87 -3.66
CA GLU A 54 -4.30 -0.94 -2.92
C GLU A 54 -5.44 -1.35 -3.85
N ILE A 55 -6.19 -2.38 -3.45
CA ILE A 55 -7.39 -2.85 -4.15
C ILE A 55 -8.54 -2.85 -3.13
N SER A 56 -9.60 -2.08 -3.41
CA SER A 56 -10.78 -2.02 -2.55
C SER A 56 -11.61 -3.30 -2.65
N TYR A 57 -12.45 -3.57 -1.64
CA TYR A 57 -13.38 -4.70 -1.68
C TYR A 57 -14.35 -4.58 -2.86
N ASP A 58 -14.85 -3.38 -3.16
CA ASP A 58 -15.73 -3.13 -4.30
C ASP A 58 -15.07 -3.44 -5.65
N ASP A 59 -13.77 -3.19 -5.79
CA ASP A 59 -13.05 -3.51 -7.03
C ASP A 59 -12.81 -5.01 -7.17
N LEU A 60 -12.57 -5.72 -6.06
CA LEU A 60 -12.55 -7.19 -6.07
C LEU A 60 -13.88 -7.75 -6.57
N LEU A 61 -15.01 -7.22 -6.08
CA LEU A 61 -16.34 -7.69 -6.53
C LEU A 61 -16.59 -7.49 -8.03
N LYS A 62 -15.92 -6.52 -8.68
CA LYS A 62 -16.03 -6.27 -10.12
C LYS A 62 -15.11 -7.17 -10.94
N GLN A 63 -13.96 -7.56 -10.39
CA GLN A 63 -12.93 -8.30 -11.10
C GLN A 63 -12.34 -9.40 -10.23
N GLN A 64 -12.63 -10.66 -10.61
CA GLN A 64 -12.15 -11.85 -9.91
C GLN A 64 -10.65 -12.11 -10.08
N GLN A 65 -10.02 -11.58 -11.13
CA GLN A 65 -8.62 -11.82 -11.45
C GLN A 65 -7.91 -10.49 -11.67
N ILE A 66 -7.04 -10.08 -10.73
CA ILE A 66 -6.33 -8.80 -10.80
C ILE A 66 -4.83 -9.07 -10.91
N SER A 67 -4.20 -8.48 -11.93
CA SER A 67 -2.76 -8.54 -12.15
C SER A 67 -2.16 -7.14 -12.21
N ARG A 68 -1.02 -6.95 -11.56
CA ARG A 68 -0.23 -5.72 -11.56
C ARG A 68 1.22 -6.00 -11.93
N SER A 69 1.96 -4.96 -12.27
CA SER A 69 3.40 -5.02 -12.44
C SER A 69 4.05 -3.82 -11.76
N VAL A 70 5.16 -4.05 -11.08
CA VAL A 70 5.94 -3.00 -10.41
C VAL A 70 7.43 -3.23 -10.60
N ARG A 71 8.20 -2.16 -10.44
CA ARG A 71 9.65 -2.19 -10.44
C ARG A 71 10.16 -1.57 -9.14
N LEU A 72 11.12 -2.23 -8.50
CA LEU A 72 11.69 -1.87 -7.20
C LEU A 72 13.21 -1.90 -7.29
N SER A 73 13.89 -1.25 -6.36
CA SER A 73 15.32 -1.47 -6.10
C SER A 73 15.52 -2.45 -4.95
N VAL A 74 16.67 -3.13 -4.90
CA VAL A 74 17.04 -3.94 -3.73
C VAL A 74 16.95 -3.09 -2.45
N GLY A 75 16.25 -3.61 -1.44
CA GLY A 75 15.99 -2.95 -0.17
C GLY A 75 14.63 -2.28 -0.07
N ASP A 76 13.98 -1.96 -1.20
CA ASP A 76 12.62 -1.39 -1.22
C ASP A 76 11.58 -2.38 -0.72
N PHE A 77 10.43 -1.84 -0.32
CA PHE A 77 9.26 -2.57 0.10
C PHE A 77 8.11 -2.42 -0.89
N LEU A 78 7.36 -3.51 -1.05
CA LEU A 78 6.04 -3.52 -1.66
C LEU A 78 5.01 -3.81 -0.57
N GLN A 79 4.15 -2.83 -0.31
CA GLN A 79 2.95 -3.00 0.50
C GLN A 79 1.79 -3.37 -0.42
N VAL A 80 1.25 -4.57 -0.26
CA VAL A 80 0.02 -4.98 -0.96
C VAL A 80 -1.11 -4.90 0.04
N SER A 81 -2.18 -4.20 -0.31
CA SER A 81 -3.36 -4.13 0.53
C SER A 81 -4.64 -4.41 -0.25
N LEU A 82 -5.33 -5.46 0.16
CA LEU A 82 -6.51 -5.99 -0.52
C LEU A 82 -7.71 -5.92 0.43
N GLY A 83 -8.84 -5.45 -0.09
CA GLY A 83 -10.10 -5.49 0.65
C GLY A 83 -10.46 -6.92 1.08
N SER A 84 -11.07 -7.04 2.25
CA SER A 84 -11.55 -8.32 2.78
C SER A 84 -12.84 -8.11 3.55
N ASN A 85 -13.70 -9.12 3.60
CA ASN A 85 -14.91 -9.09 4.40
C ASN A 85 -15.09 -10.42 5.13
N ALA A 86 -14.62 -10.46 6.38
CA ALA A 86 -14.68 -11.66 7.22
C ALA A 86 -16.12 -12.13 7.48
N SER A 87 -17.15 -11.28 7.35
CA SER A 87 -18.55 -11.69 7.59
C SER A 87 -19.10 -12.64 6.52
N THR A 88 -18.43 -12.76 5.37
CA THR A 88 -18.79 -13.72 4.32
C THR A 88 -18.13 -15.09 4.53
N GLY A 89 -17.19 -15.16 5.49
CA GLY A 89 -16.33 -16.31 5.74
C GLY A 89 -15.27 -16.55 4.66
N TYR A 90 -15.08 -15.60 3.74
CA TYR A 90 -13.93 -15.60 2.85
C TYR A 90 -12.73 -14.97 3.56
N GLN A 91 -11.54 -15.44 3.21
CA GLN A 91 -10.28 -14.93 3.72
C GLN A 91 -9.20 -15.01 2.64
N TRP A 92 -8.18 -14.15 2.76
CA TRP A 92 -6.96 -14.30 2.00
C TRP A 92 -6.03 -15.30 2.71
N ALA A 93 -5.01 -15.77 2.00
CA ALA A 93 -3.93 -16.51 2.65
C ALA A 93 -2.95 -15.54 3.36
N ASP A 94 -2.61 -15.82 4.61
CA ASP A 94 -1.64 -15.03 5.39
C ASP A 94 -0.28 -14.89 4.70
N LYS A 95 0.11 -15.93 3.95
CA LYS A 95 1.35 -16.00 3.17
C LYS A 95 1.02 -15.85 1.68
N MET A 96 1.60 -14.85 1.03
CA MET A 96 1.61 -14.79 -0.42
C MET A 96 2.51 -15.89 -0.99
N LEU A 97 2.09 -16.47 -2.11
CA LEU A 97 2.92 -17.36 -2.91
C LEU A 97 3.94 -16.50 -3.69
N LEU A 98 5.22 -16.73 -3.43
CA LEU A 98 6.32 -16.06 -4.11
C LEU A 98 6.98 -17.06 -5.07
N SER A 99 7.12 -16.70 -6.35
CA SER A 99 7.74 -17.60 -7.34
C SER A 99 9.25 -17.74 -7.14
N ASP A 100 9.92 -16.68 -6.66
CA ASP A 100 11.33 -16.71 -6.28
C ASP A 100 11.55 -16.00 -4.92
N PRO A 101 11.77 -16.77 -3.83
CA PRO A 101 12.02 -16.22 -2.50
C PRO A 101 13.44 -15.65 -2.31
N LYS A 102 14.34 -15.77 -3.30
CA LYS A 102 15.65 -15.11 -3.26
C LYS A 102 15.57 -13.64 -3.67
N VAL A 103 14.62 -13.31 -4.55
CA VAL A 103 14.38 -11.96 -5.09
C VAL A 103 13.52 -11.13 -4.14
N MET A 104 12.52 -11.75 -3.50
CA MET A 104 11.59 -11.08 -2.59
C MET A 104 11.20 -11.98 -1.43
N VAL A 105 11.00 -11.39 -0.25
CA VAL A 105 10.50 -12.10 0.94
C VAL A 105 9.33 -11.35 1.56
N GLN A 106 8.36 -12.08 2.11
CA GLN A 106 7.31 -11.48 2.92
C GLN A 106 7.83 -11.26 4.34
N THR A 107 7.82 -10.01 4.80
CA THR A 107 8.29 -9.58 6.13
C THR A 107 7.15 -9.33 7.12
N GLY A 108 5.92 -9.14 6.63
CA GLY A 108 4.77 -8.88 7.49
C GLY A 108 3.43 -9.20 6.84
N HIS A 109 2.42 -9.39 7.68
CA HIS A 109 1.01 -9.51 7.33
C HIS A 109 0.15 -8.99 8.49
N GLU A 110 -0.90 -8.24 8.17
CA GLU A 110 -1.86 -7.74 9.14
C GLU A 110 -3.28 -7.71 8.56
N THR A 111 -4.26 -7.97 9.42
CA THR A 111 -5.67 -7.79 9.12
C THR A 111 -6.15 -6.50 9.78
N ILE A 112 -6.68 -5.59 8.97
CA ILE A 112 -7.19 -4.30 9.41
C ILE A 112 -8.72 -4.33 9.34
N ALA A 113 -9.35 -4.14 10.50
CA ALA A 113 -10.80 -4.06 10.63
C ALA A 113 -11.37 -2.87 9.82
N PRO A 114 -12.64 -2.94 9.40
CA PRO A 114 -13.33 -1.79 8.81
C PRO A 114 -13.24 -0.57 9.73
N LYS A 115 -13.09 0.63 9.13
CA LYS A 115 -13.20 1.88 9.89
C LYS A 115 -14.64 2.13 10.38
N ASP A 116 -15.61 1.67 9.61
CA ASP A 116 -17.02 1.75 9.94
C ASP A 116 -17.42 0.57 10.83
N GLU A 117 -17.96 0.85 12.02
CA GLU A 117 -18.38 -0.19 12.98
C GLU A 117 -19.72 -0.86 12.60
N GLN A 118 -20.14 -0.74 11.34
CA GLN A 118 -21.37 -1.37 10.87
C GLN A 118 -21.18 -2.89 10.76
N PRO A 119 -22.12 -3.71 11.27
CA PRO A 119 -22.06 -5.15 11.10
C PRO A 119 -21.93 -5.55 9.62
N GLY A 120 -20.91 -6.34 9.31
CA GLY A 120 -20.62 -6.81 7.95
C GLY A 120 -19.82 -5.84 7.08
N ALA A 121 -19.33 -4.72 7.63
CA ALA A 121 -18.45 -3.81 6.90
C ALA A 121 -17.14 -4.51 6.49
N ALA A 122 -16.65 -4.17 5.29
CA ALA A 122 -15.42 -4.73 4.75
C ALA A 122 -14.18 -4.06 5.36
N GLY A 123 -13.26 -4.89 5.85
CA GLY A 123 -11.91 -4.49 6.23
C GLY A 123 -10.93 -4.69 5.07
N ARG A 124 -9.69 -5.01 5.42
CA ARG A 124 -8.61 -5.28 4.46
C ARG A 124 -7.52 -6.14 5.09
N GLU A 125 -6.73 -6.77 4.25
CA GLU A 125 -5.47 -7.40 4.63
C GLU A 125 -4.31 -6.69 3.96
N VAL A 126 -3.18 -6.62 4.66
CA VAL A 126 -1.97 -5.91 4.23
C VAL A 126 -0.80 -6.87 4.35
N TRP A 127 -0.02 -6.99 3.28
CA TRP A 127 1.24 -7.72 3.26
C TRP A 127 2.38 -6.74 3.03
N MET A 128 3.48 -6.96 3.74
CA MET A 128 4.75 -6.27 3.50
C MET A 128 5.73 -7.25 2.87
N LEU A 129 6.22 -6.91 1.68
CA LEU A 129 7.19 -7.68 0.92
C LEU A 129 8.46 -6.83 0.75
N GLN A 130 9.63 -7.40 0.98
CA GLN A 130 10.92 -6.73 0.80
C GLN A 130 11.66 -7.31 -0.40
N ALA A 131 12.16 -6.44 -1.28
CA ALA A 131 13.05 -6.82 -2.36
C ALA A 131 14.47 -7.08 -1.81
N THR A 132 14.99 -8.30 -2.00
CA THR A 132 16.23 -8.76 -1.37
C THR A 132 17.38 -8.97 -2.35
N ALA A 133 17.09 -9.19 -3.63
CA ALA A 133 18.09 -9.36 -4.67
C ALA A 133 17.53 -8.95 -6.04
N PRO A 134 18.39 -8.54 -7.00
CA PRO A 134 17.94 -8.25 -8.36
C PRO A 134 17.34 -9.50 -9.03
N GLY A 135 16.36 -9.28 -9.90
CA GLY A 135 15.69 -10.36 -10.63
C GLY A 135 14.21 -10.11 -10.84
N THR A 136 13.47 -11.17 -11.16
CA THR A 136 12.01 -11.11 -11.36
C THR A 136 11.33 -12.16 -10.52
N THR A 137 10.23 -11.78 -9.87
CA THR A 137 9.41 -12.69 -9.06
C THR A 137 7.94 -12.28 -9.16
N THR A 138 7.04 -13.22 -8.94
CA THR A 138 5.61 -12.98 -8.84
C THR A 138 5.17 -13.23 -7.41
N ALA A 139 4.42 -12.29 -6.84
CA ALA A 139 3.70 -12.49 -5.59
C ALA A 139 2.21 -12.66 -5.89
N SER A 140 1.58 -13.71 -5.36
CA SER A 140 0.15 -13.97 -5.55
C SER A 140 -0.54 -14.47 -4.29
N THR A 141 -1.85 -14.27 -4.22
CA THR A 141 -2.72 -14.79 -3.15
C THR A 141 -4.13 -14.98 -3.69
N THR A 142 -4.92 -15.81 -3.01
CA THR A 142 -6.29 -16.13 -3.38
C THR A 142 -7.25 -15.84 -2.24
N TYR A 143 -8.46 -15.41 -2.58
CA TYR A 143 -9.55 -15.12 -1.65
C TYR A 143 -10.60 -16.22 -1.78
N GLY A 144 -10.89 -16.90 -0.68
CA GLY A 144 -11.78 -18.05 -0.67
C GLY A 144 -12.20 -18.46 0.72
N GLN A 145 -13.09 -19.43 0.80
CA GLN A 145 -13.55 -20.03 2.05
C GLN A 145 -12.62 -21.20 2.42
N PRO A 146 -11.94 -21.19 3.57
CA PRO A 146 -10.86 -22.13 3.87
C PRO A 146 -11.34 -23.54 4.24
N TRP A 147 -12.61 -23.72 4.62
CA TRP A 147 -13.14 -25.01 5.08
C TRP A 147 -13.40 -26.01 3.93
N PRO A 148 -13.50 -27.32 4.23
CA PRO A 148 -13.88 -28.34 3.24
C PRO A 148 -15.24 -28.05 2.62
N GLY A 149 -15.33 -28.09 1.28
CA GLY A 149 -16.55 -27.78 0.55
C GLY A 149 -16.87 -26.28 0.41
N GLY A 150 -16.05 -25.39 0.97
CA GLY A 150 -16.13 -23.95 0.71
C GLY A 150 -15.65 -23.59 -0.69
N GLU A 151 -16.11 -22.44 -1.19
CA GLU A 151 -15.67 -21.92 -2.49
C GLU A 151 -14.19 -21.53 -2.44
N LYS A 152 -13.37 -22.12 -3.32
CA LYS A 152 -11.92 -21.92 -3.36
C LYS A 152 -11.54 -20.98 -4.49
N GLU A 153 -10.52 -20.16 -4.24
CA GLU A 153 -9.85 -19.32 -5.25
C GLU A 153 -10.79 -18.43 -6.07
N SER A 154 -11.90 -18.00 -5.47
CA SER A 154 -12.93 -17.17 -6.11
C SER A 154 -12.39 -15.83 -6.61
N TRP A 155 -11.39 -15.27 -5.91
CA TRP A 155 -10.60 -14.16 -6.41
C TRP A 155 -9.11 -14.47 -6.33
N VAL A 156 -8.36 -13.98 -7.32
CA VAL A 156 -6.91 -14.10 -7.39
C VAL A 156 -6.31 -12.72 -7.59
N PHE A 157 -5.33 -12.40 -6.76
CA PHE A 157 -4.46 -11.25 -6.94
C PHE A 157 -3.05 -11.74 -7.30
N SER A 158 -2.42 -11.06 -8.26
CA SER A 158 -1.03 -11.29 -8.65
C SER A 158 -0.32 -9.98 -8.94
N VAL A 159 0.97 -9.91 -8.60
CA VAL A 159 1.86 -8.82 -8.99
C VAL A 159 3.17 -9.38 -9.49
N ASN A 160 3.57 -8.97 -10.70
CA ASN A 160 4.90 -9.20 -11.22
C ASN A 160 5.83 -8.10 -10.70
N VAL A 161 6.93 -8.50 -10.08
CA VAL A 161 7.91 -7.60 -9.49
C VAL A 161 9.23 -7.78 -10.22
N GLU A 162 9.74 -6.69 -10.77
CA GLU A 162 11.11 -6.59 -11.27
C GLU A 162 11.95 -5.83 -10.24
N VAL A 163 13.10 -6.39 -9.86
CA VAL A 163 14.03 -5.78 -8.92
C VAL A 163 15.33 -5.48 -9.65
N ASP A 164 15.70 -4.19 -9.68
CA ASP A 164 16.98 -3.70 -10.20
C ASP A 164 18.12 -3.85 -9.20
#